data_AF-A0A7J8GFC2-F1
#
_entry.id   AF-A0A7J8GFC2-F1
#
_cell.length_a   1.000
_cell.length_b   1.000
_cell.length_c   1.000
_cell.angle_alpha   90.00
_cell.angle_beta   90.00
_cell.angle_gamma   90.00
#
_symmetry.space_group_name_H-M   'P 1'
#
loop_
_entity.id
_entity.type
_entity.pdbx_description
1 polymer ?
#
loop_
_entity_poly.entity_id
_entity_poly.type
_entity_poly.pdbx_seq_one_letter_code
_entity_poly.pdbx_strand_id
1 'polypeptide(L)'
;MGRIPDWTPQAYGPQDVLVPYFIPDTPAARADLAAQYTTIGRMDQGIGLVLQELQAAGVLNDTLVIFTSDNGVPFPSGRTNLYWPGTAEPLLVSSPEHPGRWGQVSEAYVSLLDLTPTILDWFSVPYPHYAIFGSKPVRLTGRSLLPALEAEPPWATVFGSQSLHEVTMSYPMRSVQHQGFRLVHNLHFKMPFPIDQDFYVSPTFQDLLGRTTAGRPTHWYKDLHRYYYRERWELYDRSRDPHETRNLAADPRYAAVLELLRAQLAKWQWDTHDPWVCAPDGVLEERLSPQCRPLHNEL
;
A
#
# COMPACT_ATOMS: atom_id res chain seq x y z
N MET A 1 -14.50 15.30 27.71
CA MET A 1 -14.56 14.38 26.55
C MET A 1 -16.02 14.07 26.28
N GLY A 2 -16.48 14.22 25.03
CA GLY A 2 -17.86 13.92 24.67
C GLY A 2 -18.13 12.42 24.81
N ARG A 3 -19.31 12.06 25.32
CA ARG A 3 -19.79 10.68 25.33
C ARG A 3 -20.34 10.39 23.94
N ILE A 4 -19.83 9.35 23.28
CA ILE A 4 -20.46 8.77 22.09
C ILE A 4 -21.40 7.68 22.65
N PRO A 5 -22.73 7.88 22.67
CA PRO A 5 -23.65 6.99 23.38
C PRO A 5 -23.57 5.54 22.91
N ASP A 6 -23.35 5.33 21.61
CA ASP A 6 -23.35 4.01 20.96
C ASP A 6 -21.98 3.34 20.95
N TRP A 7 -20.94 4.00 21.48
CA TRP A 7 -19.60 3.42 21.60
C TRP A 7 -19.37 2.89 23.02
N THR A 8 -19.04 1.61 23.11
CA THR A 8 -18.50 1.00 24.33
C THR A 8 -16.98 0.92 24.22
N PRO A 9 -16.21 1.74 24.96
CA PRO A 9 -14.75 1.68 24.91
C PRO A 9 -14.21 0.32 25.33
N GLN A 10 -13.32 -0.26 24.52
CA GLN A 10 -12.62 -1.51 24.81
C GLN A 10 -11.16 -1.17 25.14
N ALA A 11 -10.75 -1.36 26.40
CA ALA A 11 -9.39 -1.12 26.82
C ALA A 11 -8.51 -2.35 26.59
N TYR A 12 -7.27 -2.15 26.15
CA TYR A 12 -6.30 -3.20 25.90
C TYR A 12 -5.03 -2.95 26.72
N GLY A 13 -4.47 -4.01 27.32
CA GLY A 13 -3.17 -3.94 27.98
C GLY A 13 -2.03 -3.89 26.94
N PRO A 14 -0.98 -3.06 27.13
CA PRO A 14 0.18 -3.03 26.22
C PRO A 14 0.91 -4.38 26.07
N GLN A 15 0.77 -5.28 27.04
CA GLN A 15 1.32 -6.63 26.99
C GLN A 15 0.48 -7.62 26.15
N ASP A 16 -0.79 -7.29 25.89
CA ASP A 16 -1.75 -8.18 25.25
C ASP A 16 -1.88 -7.91 23.73
N VAL A 17 -1.28 -6.81 23.24
CA VAL A 17 -1.28 -6.48 21.82
C VAL A 17 -0.26 -7.31 21.05
N LEU A 18 -0.60 -7.61 19.79
CA LEU A 18 0.34 -8.18 18.85
C LEU A 18 1.24 -7.07 18.34
N VAL A 19 2.56 -7.30 18.32
CA VAL A 19 3.54 -6.38 17.74
C VAL A 19 3.89 -6.88 16.34
N PRO A 20 3.42 -6.22 15.26
CA PRO A 20 3.83 -6.53 13.90
C PRO A 20 5.35 -6.49 13.73
N TYR A 21 5.90 -7.35 12.86
CA TYR A 21 7.36 -7.53 12.69
C TYR A 21 8.12 -6.24 12.38
N PHE A 22 7.44 -5.26 11.78
CA PHE A 22 8.02 -3.98 11.36
C PHE A 22 7.94 -2.89 12.43
N ILE A 23 7.32 -3.16 13.59
CA ILE A 23 7.18 -2.23 14.70
C ILE A 23 8.24 -2.58 15.77
N PRO A 24 8.98 -1.60 16.32
CA PRO A 24 9.90 -1.85 17.42
C PRO A 24 9.20 -2.48 18.62
N ASP A 25 9.70 -3.59 19.15
CA ASP A 25 9.11 -4.21 20.34
C ASP A 25 9.61 -3.49 21.61
N THR A 26 8.98 -2.35 21.92
CA THR A 26 9.30 -1.51 23.08
C THR A 26 8.03 -1.11 23.84
N PRO A 27 8.13 -0.72 25.13
CA PRO A 27 6.97 -0.27 25.89
C PRO A 27 6.23 0.91 25.26
N ALA A 28 6.95 1.82 24.60
CA ALA A 28 6.36 2.96 23.91
C ALA A 28 5.47 2.51 22.74
N ALA A 29 5.99 1.64 21.87
CA ALA A 29 5.25 1.14 20.72
C ALA A 29 4.06 0.25 21.12
N ARG A 30 4.21 -0.57 22.18
CA ARG A 30 3.12 -1.38 22.73
C ARG A 30 1.98 -0.53 23.30
N ALA A 31 2.29 0.59 23.97
CA ALA A 31 1.28 1.53 24.44
C ALA A 31 0.55 2.20 23.26
N ASP A 32 1.30 2.56 22.20
CA ASP A 32 0.76 3.10 20.95
C ASP A 32 -0.22 2.12 20.29
N LEU A 33 0.17 0.84 20.18
CA LEU A 33 -0.67 -0.25 19.68
C LEU A 33 -1.93 -0.48 20.55
N ALA A 34 -1.82 -0.43 21.88
CA ALA A 34 -2.98 -0.58 22.76
C ALA A 34 -4.01 0.55 22.56
N ALA A 35 -3.54 1.79 22.37
CA ALA A 35 -4.40 2.90 22.01
C ALA A 35 -5.01 2.73 20.61
N GLN A 36 -4.24 2.22 19.65
CA GLN A 36 -4.73 1.89 18.31
C GLN A 36 -5.85 0.83 18.36
N TYR A 37 -5.67 -0.26 19.11
CA TYR A 37 -6.66 -1.34 19.26
C TYR A 37 -7.99 -0.82 19.83
N THR A 38 -7.91 0.08 20.82
CA THR A 38 -9.10 0.74 21.38
C THR A 38 -9.86 1.52 20.30
N THR A 39 -9.15 2.19 19.40
CA THR A 39 -9.74 2.99 18.32
C THR A 39 -10.25 2.13 17.17
N ILE A 40 -9.58 1.02 16.84
CA ILE A 40 -10.09 0.00 15.92
C ILE A 40 -11.41 -0.57 16.43
N GLY A 41 -11.53 -0.83 17.74
CA GLY A 41 -12.79 -1.27 18.35
C GLY A 41 -13.93 -0.27 18.18
N ARG A 42 -13.64 1.04 18.21
CA ARG A 42 -14.62 2.09 17.89
C ARG A 42 -15.05 2.05 16.42
N MET A 43 -14.10 1.89 15.51
CA MET A 43 -14.37 1.77 14.07
C MET A 43 -15.23 0.53 13.78
N ASP A 44 -14.90 -0.62 14.38
CA ASP A 44 -15.64 -1.87 14.25
C ASP A 44 -17.10 -1.74 14.71
N GLN A 45 -17.34 -1.15 15.90
CA GLN A 45 -18.70 -0.84 16.35
C GLN A 45 -19.43 0.10 15.38
N GLY A 46 -18.73 1.09 14.82
CA GLY A 46 -19.28 1.98 13.80
C GLY A 46 -19.72 1.25 12.52
N ILE A 47 -18.95 0.27 12.05
CA ILE A 47 -19.34 -0.61 10.94
C ILE A 47 -20.63 -1.37 11.30
N GLY A 48 -20.70 -1.91 12.52
CA GLY A 48 -21.90 -2.57 13.03
C GLY A 48 -23.14 -1.68 12.98
N LEU A 49 -23.03 -0.43 13.41
CA LEU A 49 -24.12 0.54 13.35
C LEU A 49 -24.56 0.85 11.91
N VAL A 50 -23.61 1.08 11.00
CA VAL A 50 -23.94 1.33 9.58
C VAL A 50 -24.70 0.16 8.96
N LEU A 51 -24.25 -1.08 9.20
CA LEU A 51 -24.93 -2.28 8.70
C LEU A 51 -26.32 -2.47 9.33
N GLN A 52 -26.47 -2.15 10.62
CA GLN A 52 -27.76 -2.18 11.31
C GLN A 52 -28.75 -1.18 10.70
N GLU A 53 -28.31 0.02 10.35
CA GLU A 53 -29.18 1.01 9.68
C GLU A 53 -29.63 0.54 8.30
N LEU A 54 -28.72 -0.04 7.49
CA LEU A 54 -29.10 -0.65 6.20
C LEU A 54 -30.10 -1.81 6.39
N GLN A 55 -29.94 -2.59 7.46
CA GLN A 55 -30.86 -3.68 7.79
C GLN A 55 -32.22 -3.14 8.25
N ALA A 56 -32.25 -2.14 9.12
CA ALA A 56 -33.47 -1.51 9.62
C ALA A 56 -34.27 -0.80 8.50
N ALA A 57 -33.56 -0.21 7.54
CA ALA A 57 -34.15 0.36 6.32
C ALA A 57 -34.63 -0.71 5.33
N GLY A 58 -34.28 -1.99 5.54
CA GLY A 58 -34.68 -3.10 4.68
C GLY A 58 -33.91 -3.19 3.35
N VAL A 59 -32.76 -2.54 3.23
CA VAL A 59 -32.00 -2.44 1.96
C VAL A 59 -30.67 -3.19 1.97
N LEU A 60 -30.27 -3.74 3.12
CA LEU A 60 -28.99 -4.47 3.24
C LEU A 60 -28.88 -5.64 2.25
N ASN A 61 -29.98 -6.37 2.01
CA ASN A 61 -29.98 -7.53 1.11
C ASN A 61 -29.99 -7.16 -0.39
N ASP A 62 -30.02 -5.86 -0.72
CA ASP A 62 -29.92 -5.33 -2.08
C ASP A 62 -28.61 -4.51 -2.27
N THR A 63 -27.72 -4.54 -1.29
CA THR A 63 -26.53 -3.68 -1.24
C THR A 63 -25.24 -4.47 -1.32
N LEU A 64 -24.37 -4.16 -2.30
CA LEU A 64 -22.97 -4.57 -2.28
C LEU A 64 -22.21 -3.84 -1.17
N VAL A 65 -21.65 -4.57 -0.22
CA VAL A 65 -20.84 -4.02 0.88
C VAL A 65 -19.37 -4.28 0.62
N ILE A 66 -18.56 -3.23 0.66
CA ILE A 66 -17.09 -3.30 0.56
C ILE A 66 -16.49 -2.62 1.79
N PHE A 67 -15.58 -3.31 2.47
CA PHE A 67 -14.76 -2.75 3.55
C PHE A 67 -13.29 -2.83 3.18
N THR A 68 -12.55 -1.74 3.34
CA THR A 68 -11.10 -1.68 3.12
C THR A 68 -10.45 -0.54 3.90
N SER A 69 -9.14 -0.37 3.75
CA SER A 69 -8.31 0.72 4.29
C SER A 69 -7.61 1.44 3.15
N ASP A 70 -7.23 2.71 3.34
CA ASP A 70 -6.61 3.54 2.30
C ASP A 70 -5.10 3.31 2.15
N ASN A 71 -4.42 3.07 3.27
CA ASN A 71 -2.99 2.74 3.33
C ASN A 71 -2.63 1.99 4.62
N GLY A 72 -1.40 1.46 4.67
CA GLY A 72 -0.85 0.78 5.83
C GLY A 72 -0.80 1.64 7.10
N VAL A 73 -0.64 0.97 8.25
CA VAL A 73 -0.68 1.59 9.58
C VAL A 73 0.42 2.64 9.81
N PRO A 74 0.20 3.66 10.66
CA PRO A 74 1.13 4.79 10.86
C PRO A 74 2.32 4.43 11.80
N PHE A 75 3.10 3.44 11.40
CA PHE A 75 4.27 2.93 12.12
C PHE A 75 5.49 2.80 11.19
N PRO A 76 6.72 2.60 11.71
CA PRO A 76 7.91 2.47 10.85
C PRO A 76 7.71 1.42 9.75
N SER A 77 8.09 1.73 8.50
CA SER A 77 7.86 0.87 7.30
C SER A 77 6.40 0.67 6.86
N GLY A 78 5.42 1.21 7.59
CA GLY A 78 4.00 1.23 7.23
C GLY A 78 3.68 2.40 6.31
N ARG A 79 2.72 3.24 6.70
CA ARG A 79 2.28 4.45 5.96
C ARG A 79 3.46 5.18 5.32
N THR A 80 3.25 5.72 4.12
CA THR A 80 4.24 6.40 3.25
C THR A 80 5.27 5.51 2.56
N ASN A 81 5.30 4.19 2.82
CA ASN A 81 6.20 3.26 2.14
C ASN A 81 5.46 2.44 1.11
N LEU A 82 6.14 2.11 0.00
CA LEU A 82 5.69 1.05 -0.91
C LEU A 82 6.18 -0.36 -0.49
N TYR A 83 6.65 -0.50 0.76
CA TYR A 83 6.87 -1.80 1.43
C TYR A 83 5.55 -2.50 1.71
N TRP A 84 5.58 -3.83 1.90
CA TRP A 84 4.34 -4.57 2.14
C TRP A 84 3.51 -4.00 3.31
N PRO A 85 4.09 -3.60 4.46
CA PRO A 85 3.31 -3.00 5.55
C PRO A 85 2.65 -1.66 5.23
N GLY A 86 3.07 -0.98 4.16
CA GLY A 86 2.55 0.32 3.76
C GLY A 86 1.44 0.26 2.72
N THR A 87 1.26 -0.89 2.06
CA THR A 87 0.30 -1.06 0.94
C THR A 87 -0.58 -2.30 1.05
N ALA A 88 -0.40 -3.13 2.06
CA ALA A 88 -1.23 -4.31 2.30
C ALA A 88 -2.45 -3.92 3.13
N GLU A 89 -3.62 -3.92 2.49
CA GLU A 89 -4.86 -3.46 3.09
C GLU A 89 -5.82 -4.63 3.36
N PRO A 90 -6.63 -4.59 4.44
CA PRO A 90 -7.79 -5.46 4.55
C PRO A 90 -8.75 -5.18 3.39
N LEU A 91 -9.39 -6.22 2.85
CA LEU A 91 -10.45 -6.08 1.86
C LEU A 91 -11.50 -7.17 2.06
N LEU A 92 -12.73 -6.75 2.35
CA LEU A 92 -13.91 -7.61 2.39
C LEU A 92 -14.89 -7.14 1.31
N VAL A 93 -15.45 -8.07 0.56
CA VAL A 93 -16.47 -7.81 -0.45
C VAL A 93 -17.64 -8.77 -0.21
N SER A 94 -18.81 -8.23 0.07
CA SER A 94 -20.03 -8.97 0.37
C SER A 94 -21.14 -8.56 -0.59
N SER A 95 -21.41 -9.43 -1.56
CA SER A 95 -22.54 -9.30 -2.49
C SER A 95 -23.70 -10.17 -2.02
N PRO A 96 -24.93 -9.64 -1.88
CA PRO A 96 -26.11 -10.45 -1.58
C PRO A 96 -26.47 -11.41 -2.72
N GLU A 97 -26.11 -11.07 -3.96
CA GLU A 97 -26.37 -11.89 -5.14
C GLU A 97 -25.37 -13.04 -5.35
N HIS A 98 -24.22 -13.02 -4.66
CA HIS A 98 -23.13 -13.99 -4.87
C HIS A 98 -22.66 -14.63 -3.53
N PRO A 99 -23.52 -15.39 -2.84
CA PRO A 99 -23.20 -15.95 -1.52
C PRO A 99 -22.26 -17.18 -1.58
N GLY A 100 -21.95 -17.71 -2.77
CA GLY A 100 -21.24 -18.98 -2.96
C GLY A 100 -19.86 -19.05 -2.31
N ARG A 101 -19.22 -17.90 -2.05
CA ARG A 101 -17.91 -17.80 -1.39
C ARG A 101 -17.92 -17.01 -0.07
N TRP A 102 -19.09 -16.76 0.52
CA TRP A 102 -19.14 -16.12 1.84
C TRP A 102 -18.35 -16.93 2.89
N GLY A 103 -17.58 -16.22 3.71
CA GLY A 103 -16.71 -16.82 4.73
C GLY A 103 -15.43 -17.47 4.19
N GLN A 104 -15.16 -17.40 2.89
CA GLN A 104 -13.91 -17.91 2.29
C GLN A 104 -12.83 -16.82 2.24
N VAL A 105 -11.59 -17.25 1.98
CA VAL A 105 -10.43 -16.39 1.72
C VAL A 105 -10.00 -16.56 0.25
N SER A 106 -9.59 -15.46 -0.37
CA SER A 106 -9.04 -15.42 -1.73
C SER A 106 -7.53 -15.18 -1.65
N GLU A 107 -6.76 -15.85 -2.52
CA GLU A 107 -5.31 -15.71 -2.68
C GLU A 107 -4.97 -14.82 -3.90
N ALA A 108 -5.98 -14.34 -4.62
CA ALA A 108 -5.82 -13.45 -5.75
C ALA A 108 -5.21 -12.10 -5.34
N TYR A 109 -4.23 -11.64 -6.12
CA TYR A 109 -3.61 -10.33 -5.93
C TYR A 109 -4.49 -9.25 -6.56
N VAL A 110 -5.01 -8.34 -5.73
CA VAL A 110 -5.95 -7.27 -6.08
C VAL A 110 -5.45 -5.91 -5.63
N SER A 111 -5.98 -4.83 -6.20
CA SER A 111 -5.62 -3.45 -5.88
C SER A 111 -6.86 -2.62 -5.55
N LEU A 112 -6.73 -1.56 -4.76
CA LEU A 112 -7.80 -0.57 -4.60
C LEU A 112 -8.21 0.09 -5.94
N LEU A 113 -7.34 0.06 -6.95
CA LEU A 113 -7.69 0.47 -8.32
C LEU A 113 -8.79 -0.40 -8.96
N ASP A 114 -9.07 -1.58 -8.39
CA ASP A 114 -10.13 -2.49 -8.81
C ASP A 114 -11.52 -2.08 -8.25
N LEU A 115 -11.58 -1.18 -7.25
CA LEU A 115 -12.86 -0.80 -6.64
C LEU A 115 -13.77 -0.02 -7.59
N THR A 116 -13.25 0.98 -8.28
CA THR A 116 -14.03 1.73 -9.28
C THR A 116 -14.61 0.81 -10.37
N PRO A 117 -13.82 -0.03 -11.07
CA PRO A 117 -14.39 -0.93 -12.07
C PRO A 117 -15.34 -1.97 -11.45
N THR A 118 -15.15 -2.42 -10.20
CA THR A 118 -16.09 -3.31 -9.50
C THR A 118 -17.45 -2.66 -9.26
N ILE A 119 -17.46 -1.41 -8.77
CA ILE A 119 -18.71 -0.69 -8.48
C ILE A 119 -19.43 -0.32 -9.79
N LEU A 120 -18.68 0.07 -10.82
CA LEU A 120 -19.24 0.30 -12.15
C LEU A 120 -19.89 -0.97 -12.72
N ASP A 121 -19.22 -2.11 -12.59
CA ASP A 121 -19.74 -3.42 -13.02
C ASP A 121 -21.02 -3.80 -12.25
N TRP A 122 -21.04 -3.61 -10.92
CA TRP A 122 -22.22 -3.85 -10.08
C TRP A 122 -23.45 -3.08 -10.57
N PHE A 123 -23.28 -1.83 -11.00
CA PHE A 123 -24.36 -1.01 -11.54
C PHE A 123 -24.51 -1.10 -13.07
N SER A 124 -23.77 -1.99 -13.74
CA SER A 124 -23.76 -2.11 -15.21
C SER A 124 -23.47 -0.79 -15.95
N VAL A 125 -22.61 0.06 -15.37
CA VAL A 125 -22.23 1.35 -15.94
C VAL A 125 -20.90 1.22 -16.70
N PRO A 126 -20.85 1.48 -18.02
CA PRO A 126 -19.60 1.46 -18.77
C PRO A 126 -18.72 2.65 -18.40
N TYR A 127 -17.40 2.44 -18.35
CA TYR A 127 -16.45 3.55 -18.21
C TYR A 127 -16.42 4.38 -19.50
N PRO A 128 -16.63 5.70 -19.45
CA PRO A 128 -16.72 6.53 -20.65
C PRO A 128 -15.37 6.64 -21.37
N HIS A 129 -15.41 6.83 -22.69
CA HIS A 129 -14.22 7.14 -23.47
C HIS A 129 -13.96 8.65 -23.47
N TYR A 130 -12.91 9.10 -22.79
CA TYR A 130 -12.50 10.51 -22.74
C TYR A 130 -10.98 10.64 -22.59
N ALA A 131 -10.48 11.87 -22.73
CA ALA A 131 -9.10 12.23 -22.47
C ALA A 131 -9.05 13.39 -21.48
N ILE A 132 -8.05 13.40 -20.58
CA ILE A 132 -7.81 14.55 -19.69
C ILE A 132 -6.99 15.61 -20.43
N PHE A 133 -5.94 15.18 -21.15
CA PHE A 133 -5.04 16.06 -21.89
C PHE A 133 -4.90 15.58 -23.33
N GLY A 134 -5.12 16.50 -24.29
CA GLY A 134 -5.01 16.21 -25.71
C GLY A 134 -5.90 15.05 -26.14
N SER A 135 -5.31 14.08 -26.84
CA SER A 135 -5.99 12.89 -27.37
C SER A 135 -5.59 11.60 -26.65
N LYS A 136 -4.96 11.68 -25.46
CA LYS A 136 -4.53 10.50 -24.68
C LYS A 136 -5.72 9.92 -23.91
N PRO A 137 -6.27 8.76 -24.32
CA PRO A 137 -7.48 8.23 -23.70
C PRO A 137 -7.18 7.73 -22.29
N VAL A 138 -8.07 8.03 -21.35
CA VAL A 138 -8.00 7.43 -20.00
C VAL A 138 -8.54 6.01 -20.06
N ARG A 139 -7.82 5.07 -19.46
CA ARG A 139 -8.24 3.68 -19.30
C ARG A 139 -7.97 3.23 -17.87
N LEU A 140 -8.93 2.53 -17.28
CA LEU A 140 -8.73 1.87 -16.00
C LEU A 140 -7.80 0.66 -16.21
N THR A 141 -6.77 0.53 -15.38
CA THR A 141 -5.91 -0.66 -15.35
C THR A 141 -6.37 -1.71 -14.34
N GLY A 142 -7.26 -1.31 -13.42
CA GLY A 142 -7.96 -2.22 -12.53
C GLY A 142 -9.04 -3.02 -13.25
N ARG A 143 -9.63 -3.98 -12.55
CA ARG A 143 -10.68 -4.89 -13.05
C ARG A 143 -11.80 -5.04 -12.03
N SER A 144 -12.97 -5.50 -12.48
CA SER A 144 -14.02 -5.88 -11.53
C SER A 144 -13.60 -7.08 -10.69
N LEU A 145 -13.88 -7.01 -9.40
CA LEU A 145 -13.68 -8.09 -8.43
C LEU A 145 -14.90 -9.02 -8.35
N LEU A 146 -16.04 -8.68 -8.96
CA LEU A 146 -17.25 -9.49 -8.91
C LEU A 146 -17.04 -10.95 -9.39
N PRO A 147 -16.26 -11.22 -10.46
CA PRO A 147 -15.99 -12.61 -10.86
C PRO A 147 -15.29 -13.44 -9.78
N ALA A 148 -14.52 -12.81 -8.88
CA ALA A 148 -13.84 -13.51 -7.79
C ALA A 148 -14.81 -14.03 -6.72
N LEU A 149 -16.03 -13.47 -6.65
CA LEU A 149 -17.08 -13.90 -5.73
C LEU A 149 -17.68 -15.26 -6.14
N GLU A 150 -17.51 -15.66 -7.40
CA GLU A 150 -17.99 -16.94 -7.93
C GLU A 150 -16.88 -18.00 -8.00
N ALA A 151 -15.69 -17.63 -8.49
CA ALA A 151 -14.57 -18.54 -8.68
C ALA A 151 -13.23 -17.85 -8.40
N GLU A 152 -12.26 -18.60 -7.88
CA GLU A 152 -10.93 -18.07 -7.57
C GLU A 152 -10.14 -17.73 -8.84
N PRO A 153 -9.79 -16.45 -9.07
CA PRO A 153 -9.05 -16.07 -10.26
C PRO A 153 -7.53 -16.16 -10.04
N PRO A 154 -6.73 -16.45 -11.09
CA PRO A 154 -5.28 -16.53 -10.98
C PRO A 154 -4.61 -15.14 -11.06
N TRP A 155 -5.21 -14.09 -10.49
CA TRP A 155 -4.66 -12.74 -10.55
C TRP A 155 -3.41 -12.64 -9.67
N ALA A 156 -2.32 -12.14 -10.24
CA ALA A 156 -1.00 -12.29 -9.65
C ALA A 156 -0.18 -11.00 -9.61
N THR A 157 -0.67 -9.89 -10.20
CA THR A 157 0.14 -8.68 -10.39
C THR A 157 -0.59 -7.43 -9.91
N VAL A 158 0.08 -6.64 -9.08
CA VAL A 158 -0.39 -5.35 -8.59
C VAL A 158 0.74 -4.31 -8.69
N PHE A 159 0.36 -3.04 -8.76
CA PHE A 159 1.30 -1.91 -8.93
C PHE A 159 1.11 -0.88 -7.82
N GLY A 160 2.16 -0.10 -7.56
CA GLY A 160 2.14 1.03 -6.63
C GLY A 160 2.85 2.25 -7.23
N SER A 161 2.32 3.44 -6.93
CA SER A 161 2.91 4.71 -7.34
C SER A 161 2.70 5.74 -6.24
N GLN A 162 3.79 6.36 -5.80
CA GLN A 162 3.76 7.46 -4.84
C GLN A 162 4.75 8.54 -5.33
N SER A 163 4.36 9.81 -5.25
CA SER A 163 5.26 10.93 -5.62
C SER A 163 5.59 11.80 -4.41
N LEU A 164 4.56 12.29 -3.74
CA LEU A 164 4.65 13.12 -2.53
C LEU A 164 3.86 12.46 -1.39
N HIS A 165 4.07 12.93 -0.16
CA HIS A 165 3.12 12.77 0.94
C HIS A 165 2.69 14.16 1.43
N GLU A 166 3.50 14.80 2.28
CA GLU A 166 3.47 16.26 2.41
C GLU A 166 4.17 16.90 1.20
N VAL A 167 3.89 18.17 0.93
CA VAL A 167 4.52 18.90 -0.20
C VAL A 167 6.04 18.98 -0.08
N THR A 168 6.59 18.94 1.14
CA THR A 168 8.02 18.94 1.44
C THR A 168 8.66 17.55 1.30
N MET A 169 7.87 16.49 1.17
CA MET A 169 8.32 15.10 1.15
C MET A 169 8.38 14.55 -0.27
N SER A 170 9.34 15.05 -1.07
CA SER A 170 9.55 14.58 -2.45
C SER A 170 10.44 13.34 -2.51
N TYR A 171 9.83 12.17 -2.35
CA TYR A 171 10.48 10.86 -2.49
C TYR A 171 9.65 9.93 -3.38
N PRO A 172 9.68 10.13 -4.72
CA PRO A 172 8.86 9.33 -5.61
C PRO A 172 9.32 7.86 -5.63
N MET A 173 8.34 6.97 -5.53
CA MET A 173 8.53 5.53 -5.57
C MET A 173 7.57 4.90 -6.57
N ARG A 174 8.02 3.86 -7.25
CA ARG A 174 7.21 3.02 -8.14
C ARG A 174 7.39 1.57 -7.74
N SER A 175 6.34 0.77 -7.76
CA SER A 175 6.45 -0.65 -7.42
C SER A 175 5.59 -1.53 -8.30
N VAL A 176 6.05 -2.77 -8.44
CA VAL A 176 5.28 -3.88 -9.00
C VAL A 176 5.47 -5.07 -8.09
N GLN A 177 4.38 -5.79 -7.82
CA GLN A 177 4.42 -7.07 -7.16
C GLN A 177 3.83 -8.13 -8.08
N HIS A 178 4.57 -9.21 -8.33
CA HIS A 178 4.13 -10.38 -9.05
C HIS A 178 4.27 -11.60 -8.14
N GLN A 179 3.14 -12.12 -7.65
CA GLN A 179 3.11 -13.17 -6.64
C GLN A 179 3.97 -12.80 -5.42
N GLY A 180 4.90 -13.69 -5.03
CA GLY A 180 5.83 -13.48 -3.92
C GLY A 180 6.93 -12.44 -4.19
N PHE A 181 7.12 -11.99 -5.42
CA PHE A 181 8.17 -11.02 -5.76
C PHE A 181 7.66 -9.59 -5.75
N ARG A 182 8.36 -8.69 -5.06
CA ARG A 182 8.09 -7.25 -5.07
C ARG A 182 9.33 -6.48 -5.48
N LEU A 183 9.16 -5.57 -6.44
CA LEU A 183 10.16 -4.62 -6.88
C LEU A 183 9.73 -3.21 -6.49
N VAL A 184 10.62 -2.45 -5.87
CA VAL A 184 10.48 -1.01 -5.64
C VAL A 184 11.60 -0.27 -6.37
N HIS A 185 11.23 0.84 -7.02
CA HIS A 185 12.14 1.81 -7.61
C HIS A 185 12.03 3.11 -6.81
N ASN A 186 13.11 3.46 -6.10
CA ASN A 186 13.24 4.72 -5.38
C ASN A 186 13.89 5.76 -6.30
N LEU A 187 13.11 6.71 -6.83
CA LEU A 187 13.62 7.65 -7.83
C LEU A 187 14.64 8.63 -7.21
N HIS A 188 14.43 9.04 -5.96
CA HIS A 188 15.31 9.96 -5.22
C HIS A 188 16.16 9.24 -4.15
N PHE A 189 16.60 8.01 -4.41
CA PHE A 189 17.30 7.15 -3.45
C PHE A 189 18.58 7.74 -2.82
N LYS A 190 19.26 8.67 -3.50
CA LYS A 190 20.46 9.36 -2.97
C LYS A 190 20.13 10.33 -1.82
N MET A 191 18.87 10.73 -1.66
CA MET A 191 18.39 11.56 -0.54
C MET A 191 17.80 10.68 0.56
N PRO A 192 17.82 11.12 1.83
CA PRO A 192 17.17 10.37 2.91
C PRO A 192 15.64 10.31 2.68
N PHE A 193 15.05 9.16 3.00
CA PHE A 193 13.61 8.99 3.06
C PHE A 193 12.99 10.00 4.04
N PRO A 194 12.03 10.83 3.60
CA PRO A 194 11.44 11.86 4.45
C PRO A 194 10.49 11.26 5.49
N ILE A 195 10.33 11.96 6.62
CA ILE A 195 9.40 11.60 7.70
C ILE A 195 8.33 12.69 7.80
N ASP A 196 7.07 12.30 7.80
CA ASP A 196 5.95 13.23 7.98
C ASP A 196 5.85 13.75 9.42
N GLN A 197 5.29 14.93 9.58
CA GLN A 197 5.26 15.66 10.85
C GLN A 197 4.44 14.92 11.91
N ASP A 198 3.33 14.28 11.50
CA ASP A 198 2.45 13.52 12.38
C ASP A 198 3.14 12.28 12.93
N PHE A 199 3.77 11.50 12.04
CA PHE A 199 4.49 10.29 12.43
C PHE A 199 5.75 10.62 13.25
N TYR A 200 6.43 11.73 12.94
CA TYR A 200 7.61 12.17 13.68
C TYR A 200 7.32 12.29 15.18
N VAL A 201 6.17 12.86 15.56
CA VAL A 201 5.79 13.05 16.97
C VAL A 201 5.17 11.82 17.63
N SER A 202 4.99 10.71 16.90
CA SER A 202 4.47 9.47 17.48
C SER A 202 5.38 8.94 18.61
N PRO A 203 4.80 8.37 19.69
CA PRO A 203 5.59 7.75 20.76
C PRO A 203 6.57 6.70 20.23
N THR A 204 6.13 5.91 19.23
CA THR A 204 6.96 4.88 18.61
C THR A 204 8.17 5.46 17.89
N PHE A 205 8.01 6.50 17.06
CA PHE A 205 9.13 7.09 16.34
C PHE A 205 10.08 7.86 17.28
N GLN A 206 9.53 8.56 18.28
CA GLN A 206 10.35 9.25 19.28
C GLN A 206 11.21 8.28 20.11
N ASP A 207 10.68 7.12 20.52
CA ASP A 207 11.46 6.08 21.20
C ASP A 207 12.54 5.49 20.29
N LEU A 208 12.19 5.18 19.03
CA LEU A 208 13.15 4.68 18.03
C LEU A 208 14.30 5.67 17.80
N LEU A 209 13.99 6.95 17.62
CA LEU A 209 14.97 8.01 17.43
C LEU A 209 15.85 8.21 18.68
N GLY A 210 15.22 8.28 19.86
CA GLY A 210 15.93 8.44 21.13
C GLY A 210 16.85 7.27 21.47
N ARG A 211 16.47 6.03 21.12
CA ARG A 211 17.33 4.85 21.27
C ARG A 211 18.51 4.89 20.30
N THR A 212 18.24 5.21 19.03
CA THR A 212 19.28 5.30 17.99
C THR A 212 20.34 6.34 18.35
N THR A 213 19.93 7.56 18.72
CA THR A 213 20.85 8.66 19.09
C THR A 213 21.68 8.33 20.33
N ALA A 214 21.11 7.57 21.28
CA ALA A 214 21.80 7.13 22.48
C ALA A 214 22.65 5.85 22.28
N GLY A 215 22.70 5.28 21.07
CA GLY A 215 23.40 4.02 20.81
C GLY A 215 22.82 2.81 21.55
N ARG A 216 21.53 2.85 21.91
CA ARG A 216 20.83 1.77 22.62
C ARG A 216 20.13 0.82 21.64
N PRO A 217 19.93 -0.46 22.01
CA PRO A 217 19.12 -1.37 21.21
C PRO A 217 17.73 -0.79 20.92
N THR A 218 17.39 -0.74 19.63
CA THR A 218 16.10 -0.22 19.13
C THR A 218 14.99 -1.26 19.18
N HIS A 219 15.35 -2.56 19.24
CA HIS A 219 14.42 -3.68 19.10
C HIS A 219 13.59 -3.63 17.82
N TRP A 220 14.14 -3.00 16.78
CA TRP A 220 13.54 -2.88 15.47
C TRP A 220 14.25 -3.80 14.48
N TYR A 221 13.52 -4.32 13.48
CA TYR A 221 14.08 -5.21 12.45
C TYR A 221 15.02 -4.51 11.44
N LYS A 222 15.06 -3.17 11.50
CA LYS A 222 15.93 -2.29 10.71
C LYS A 222 16.67 -1.31 11.64
N ASP A 223 17.52 -0.50 11.04
CA ASP A 223 18.10 0.69 11.66
C ASP A 223 17.69 1.94 10.86
N LEU A 224 17.74 3.12 11.50
CA LEU A 224 17.32 4.37 10.85
C LEU A 224 18.20 4.72 9.64
N HIS A 225 19.48 4.34 9.63
CA HIS A 225 20.35 4.64 8.49
C HIS A 225 19.85 3.93 7.22
N ARG A 226 19.56 2.63 7.30
CA ARG A 226 18.98 1.86 6.19
C ARG A 226 17.55 2.29 5.84
N TYR A 227 16.79 2.80 6.81
CA TYR A 227 15.46 3.32 6.55
C TYR A 227 15.49 4.62 5.74
N TYR A 228 16.46 5.49 6.03
CA TYR A 228 16.67 6.75 5.32
C TYR A 228 17.34 6.54 3.97
N TYR A 229 18.46 5.82 3.91
CA TYR A 229 19.26 5.66 2.71
C TYR A 229 19.02 4.28 2.10
N ARG A 230 18.17 4.26 1.07
CA ARG A 230 17.70 3.05 0.38
C ARG A 230 18.42 2.88 -0.97
N GLU A 231 18.38 1.67 -1.50
CA GLU A 231 18.89 1.39 -2.83
C GLU A 231 17.93 1.91 -3.91
N ARG A 232 18.44 2.24 -5.11
CA ARG A 232 17.60 2.65 -6.25
C ARG A 232 16.57 1.57 -6.58
N TRP A 233 16.98 0.32 -6.54
CA TRP A 233 16.15 -0.84 -6.84
C TRP A 233 16.17 -1.79 -5.65
N GLU A 234 14.98 -2.13 -5.16
CA GLU A 234 14.78 -3.06 -4.06
C GLU A 234 13.90 -4.22 -4.52
N LEU A 235 14.50 -5.41 -4.67
CA LEU A 235 13.81 -6.62 -5.08
C LEU A 235 13.73 -7.59 -3.90
N TYR A 236 12.53 -8.05 -3.57
CA TYR A 236 12.30 -8.99 -2.47
C TYR A 236 11.51 -10.20 -2.94
N ASP A 237 11.85 -11.37 -2.39
CA ASP A 237 11.09 -12.61 -2.51
C ASP A 237 10.45 -12.92 -1.16
N ARG A 238 9.18 -12.55 -0.99
CA ARG A 238 8.45 -12.66 0.27
C ARG A 238 8.15 -14.10 0.67
N SER A 239 8.24 -15.05 -0.26
CA SER A 239 8.11 -16.49 0.08
C SER A 239 9.29 -16.98 0.92
N ARG A 240 10.44 -16.29 0.86
CA ARG A 240 11.66 -16.63 1.59
C ARG A 240 12.06 -15.58 2.62
N ASP A 241 11.73 -14.32 2.36
CA ASP A 241 12.03 -13.16 3.20
C ASP A 241 10.76 -12.29 3.35
N PRO A 242 9.79 -12.72 4.18
CA PRO A 242 8.52 -12.00 4.35
C PRO A 242 8.69 -10.60 4.96
N HIS A 243 9.83 -10.34 5.60
CA HIS A 243 10.19 -9.07 6.24
C HIS A 243 10.92 -8.10 5.31
N GLU A 244 11.26 -8.52 4.09
CA GLU A 244 11.80 -7.65 3.04
C GLU A 244 13.08 -6.93 3.49
N THR A 245 14.01 -7.73 4.04
CA THR A 245 15.29 -7.29 4.61
C THR A 245 16.48 -7.63 3.73
N ARG A 246 16.33 -8.59 2.82
CA ARG A 246 17.35 -9.04 1.87
C ARG A 246 17.01 -8.55 0.47
N ASN A 247 17.61 -7.44 0.07
CA ASN A 247 17.51 -6.95 -1.29
C ASN A 247 18.24 -7.89 -2.27
N LEU A 248 17.53 -8.35 -3.30
CA LEU A 248 17.99 -9.27 -4.34
C LEU A 248 18.36 -8.57 -5.65
N ALA A 249 18.18 -7.24 -5.76
CA ALA A 249 18.33 -6.52 -7.02
C ALA A 249 19.76 -6.59 -7.60
N ALA A 250 20.79 -6.71 -6.74
CA ALA A 250 22.18 -6.87 -7.16
C ALA A 250 22.61 -8.33 -7.36
N ASP A 251 21.73 -9.31 -7.05
CA ASP A 251 22.06 -10.72 -7.16
C ASP A 251 21.88 -11.21 -8.62
N PRO A 252 22.95 -11.64 -9.32
CA PRO A 252 22.85 -12.03 -10.73
C PRO A 252 21.91 -13.22 -10.96
N ARG A 253 21.62 -14.02 -9.94
CA ARG A 253 20.67 -15.15 -10.03
C ARG A 253 19.22 -14.68 -10.21
N TYR A 254 18.92 -13.43 -9.84
CA TYR A 254 17.59 -12.82 -9.95
C TYR A 254 17.49 -11.81 -11.09
N ALA A 255 18.53 -11.66 -11.93
CA ALA A 255 18.55 -10.68 -13.02
C ALA A 255 17.37 -10.80 -13.99
N ALA A 256 16.99 -12.03 -14.36
CA ALA A 256 15.82 -12.27 -15.21
C ALA A 256 14.50 -11.83 -14.57
N VAL A 257 14.35 -12.04 -13.25
CA VAL A 257 13.17 -11.59 -12.49
C VAL A 257 13.14 -10.07 -12.40
N LEU A 258 14.29 -9.46 -12.12
CA LEU A 258 14.42 -8.00 -12.06
C LEU A 258 14.02 -7.34 -13.39
N GLU A 259 14.54 -7.82 -14.52
CA GLU A 259 14.23 -7.26 -15.83
C GLU A 259 12.76 -7.48 -16.24
N LEU A 260 12.18 -8.64 -15.91
CA LEU A 260 10.75 -8.88 -16.12
C LEU A 260 9.89 -7.86 -15.36
N LEU A 261 10.18 -7.64 -14.08
CA LEU A 261 9.42 -6.72 -13.23
C LEU A 261 9.64 -5.26 -13.65
N ARG A 262 10.87 -4.88 -14.03
CA ARG A 262 11.15 -3.55 -14.61
C ARG A 262 10.32 -3.31 -15.88
N ALA A 263 10.26 -4.28 -16.78
CA ALA A 263 9.48 -4.17 -18.00
C ALA A 263 7.98 -4.05 -17.73
N GLN A 264 7.44 -4.82 -16.77
CA GLN A 264 6.03 -4.71 -16.36
C GLN A 264 5.72 -3.35 -15.73
N LEU A 265 6.58 -2.87 -14.84
CA LEU A 265 6.43 -1.58 -14.18
C LEU A 265 6.48 -0.43 -15.20
N ALA A 266 7.49 -0.42 -16.06
CA ALA A 266 7.64 0.59 -17.11
C ALA A 266 6.44 0.60 -18.06
N LYS A 267 5.96 -0.57 -18.48
CA LYS A 267 4.74 -0.66 -19.30
C LYS A 267 3.55 -0.02 -18.61
N TRP A 268 3.31 -0.36 -17.34
CA TRP A 268 2.20 0.22 -16.58
C TRP A 268 2.33 1.74 -16.41
N GLN A 269 3.55 2.25 -16.18
CA GLN A 269 3.82 3.69 -16.14
C GLN A 269 3.46 4.39 -17.46
N TRP A 270 3.80 3.79 -18.60
CA TRP A 270 3.40 4.32 -19.92
C TRP A 270 1.89 4.24 -20.15
N ASP A 271 1.27 3.10 -19.84
CA ASP A 271 -0.17 2.86 -19.99
C ASP A 271 -1.00 3.84 -19.13
N THR A 272 -0.44 4.31 -18.03
CA THR A 272 -1.08 5.26 -17.10
C THR A 272 -0.60 6.71 -17.24
N HIS A 273 0.22 7.00 -18.25
CA HIS A 273 0.76 8.35 -18.53
C HIS A 273 1.54 8.98 -17.35
N ASP A 274 2.35 8.19 -16.66
CA ASP A 274 3.18 8.65 -15.53
C ASP A 274 4.20 9.73 -15.95
N PRO A 275 4.13 10.96 -15.42
CA PRO A 275 5.08 12.01 -15.80
C PRO A 275 6.50 11.77 -15.25
N TRP A 276 6.70 10.81 -14.33
CA TRP A 276 8.01 10.40 -13.84
C TRP A 276 8.60 9.19 -14.59
N VAL A 277 7.97 8.73 -15.68
CA VAL A 277 8.37 7.48 -16.37
C VAL A 277 9.84 7.42 -16.82
N CYS A 278 10.46 8.57 -17.11
CA CYS A 278 11.87 8.64 -17.52
C CYS A 278 12.83 9.05 -16.40
N ALA A 279 12.32 9.37 -15.20
CA ALA A 279 13.15 9.80 -14.08
C ALA A 279 13.77 8.59 -13.35
N PRO A 280 14.94 8.74 -12.70
CA PRO A 280 15.73 9.97 -12.53
C PRO A 280 16.87 10.18 -13.55
N ASP A 281 17.08 9.22 -14.46
CA ASP A 281 18.21 9.14 -15.39
C ASP A 281 17.93 9.72 -16.79
N GLY A 282 16.69 10.12 -17.05
CA GLY A 282 16.29 10.70 -18.32
C GLY A 282 15.20 11.76 -18.23
N VAL A 283 14.87 12.30 -19.40
CA VAL A 283 13.82 13.29 -19.63
C VAL A 283 12.81 12.73 -20.62
N LEU A 284 11.53 12.99 -20.37
CA LEU A 284 10.44 12.61 -21.26
C LEU A 284 10.33 13.60 -22.45
N GLU A 285 10.62 13.12 -23.66
CA GLU A 285 10.49 13.87 -24.92
C GLU A 285 9.56 13.12 -25.89
N GLU A 286 8.25 13.39 -25.81
CA GLU A 286 7.22 12.63 -26.53
C GLU A 286 7.32 12.68 -28.06
N ARG A 287 8.07 13.64 -28.62
CA ARG A 287 8.25 13.84 -30.06
C ARG A 287 9.40 13.02 -30.66
N LEU A 288 10.23 12.40 -29.82
CA LEU A 288 11.43 11.68 -30.24
C LEU A 288 11.31 10.17 -29.96
N SER A 289 12.19 9.40 -30.59
CA SER A 289 12.35 7.96 -30.32
C SER A 289 13.83 7.63 -30.03
N PRO A 290 14.16 6.98 -28.89
CA PRO A 290 13.26 6.68 -27.76
C PRO A 290 12.74 7.96 -27.07
N GLN A 291 11.56 7.86 -26.45
CA GLN A 291 10.92 8.99 -25.76
C GLN A 291 11.66 9.40 -24.47
N CYS A 292 12.20 8.44 -23.72
CA CYS A 292 13.11 8.74 -22.62
C CYS A 292 14.51 9.05 -23.16
N ARG A 293 14.97 10.30 -22.97
CA ARG A 293 16.29 10.77 -23.41
C ARG A 293 17.26 10.75 -22.23
N PRO A 294 18.48 10.21 -22.39
CA PRO A 294 19.41 10.10 -21.27
C PRO A 294 19.94 11.48 -20.84
N LEU A 295 20.14 11.66 -19.53
CA LEU A 295 20.77 12.85 -18.96
C LEU A 295 22.29 12.71 -18.80
N HIS A 296 22.82 11.49 -18.80
CA HIS A 296 24.22 11.20 -18.46
C HIS A 296 24.61 11.80 -17.09
N ASN A 297 23.76 11.63 -16.08
CA ASN A 297 23.87 12.23 -14.75
C ASN A 297 24.42 11.25 -13.69
N GLU A 298 25.24 10.28 -14.10
CA GLU A 298 25.88 9.28 -13.23
C GLU A 298 24.86 8.40 -12.45
N LEU A 299 23.76 8.04 -13.13
CA LEU A 299 22.69 7.16 -12.64
C LEU A 299 22.38 6.03 -13.63
#